data_AF-A0A2T3INB2-F1
#
_entry.id   AF-A0A2T3INB2-F1
#
_cell.length_a   1.000
_cell.length_b   1.000
_cell.length_c   1.000
_cell.angle_alpha   90.00
_cell.angle_beta   90.00
_cell.angle_gamma   90.00
#
_symmetry.space_group_name_H-M   'P 1'
#
loop_
_entity.id
_entity.type
_entity.pdbx_description
1 polymer ?
#
loop_
_entity_poly.entity_id
_entity_poly.type
_entity_poly.pdbx_seq_one_letter_code
_entity_poly.pdbx_strand_id
1 'polypeptide(L)' 'MFRAYAHFSVNHPLMHYTNLLIVLAVFITSCYQLLANENLTFASGILFVVLPTIVFARSSDYKRKYLSTNS' A
#
# COMPACT_ATOMS: atom_id res chain seq x y z
N MET A 1 15.16 -7.83 -2.70
CA MET A 1 13.76 -7.90 -2.23
C MET A 1 12.82 -6.96 -3.00
N PHE A 2 13.12 -5.67 -3.14
CA PHE A 2 12.29 -4.71 -3.90
C PHE A 2 12.12 -5.02 -5.41
N ARG A 3 13.12 -5.64 -6.04
CA ARG A 3 13.10 -6.00 -7.47
C ARG A 3 12.04 -7.07 -7.81
N ALA A 4 11.83 -8.05 -6.91
CA ALA A 4 10.82 -9.09 -7.09
C ALA A 4 9.40 -8.52 -6.98
N TYR A 5 9.19 -7.59 -6.04
CA TYR A 5 7.91 -6.90 -5.88
C TYR A 5 7.61 -5.94 -7.06
N ALA A 6 8.64 -5.31 -7.63
CA ALA A 6 8.50 -4.49 -8.82
C ALA A 6 8.11 -5.31 -10.06
N HIS A 7 8.74 -6.49 -10.28
CA HIS A 7 8.31 -7.41 -11.33
C HIS A 7 6.90 -7.96 -11.09
N PHE A 8 6.55 -8.29 -9.85
CA PHE A 8 5.19 -8.75 -9.50
C PHE A 8 4.13 -7.68 -9.74
N SER A 9 4.42 -6.42 -9.41
CA SER A 9 3.53 -5.27 -9.67
C SER A 9 3.32 -5.00 -11.16
N VAL A 10 4.33 -5.25 -12.01
CA VAL A 10 4.22 -5.12 -13.47
C VAL A 10 3.54 -6.33 -14.11
N ASN A 11 3.81 -7.54 -13.63
CA ASN A 11 3.27 -8.78 -14.19
C ASN A 11 1.82 -9.05 -13.76
N HIS A 12 1.42 -8.60 -12.56
CA HIS A 12 0.07 -8.74 -12.01
C HIS A 12 -0.48 -7.41 -11.49
N PRO A 13 -0.76 -6.44 -12.38
CA PRO A 13 -1.25 -5.13 -11.98
C PRO A 13 -2.57 -5.20 -11.22
N LEU A 14 -3.47 -6.13 -11.59
CA LEU A 14 -4.75 -6.33 -10.91
C LEU A 14 -4.58 -6.74 -9.45
N MET A 15 -3.72 -7.73 -9.14
CA MET A 15 -3.48 -8.14 -7.75
C MET A 15 -2.85 -7.02 -6.92
N HIS A 16 -1.98 -6.21 -7.53
CA HIS A 16 -1.40 -5.05 -6.86
C HIS A 16 -2.46 -4.00 -6.51
N TYR A 17 -3.37 -3.69 -7.45
CA TYR A 17 -4.49 -2.79 -7.20
C TYR A 17 -5.43 -3.32 -6.12
N THR A 18 -5.72 -4.63 -6.11
CA THR A 18 -6.54 -5.25 -5.05
C THR A 18 -5.89 -5.10 -3.68
N ASN A 19 -4.58 -5.35 -3.57
CA ASN A 19 -3.86 -5.16 -2.32
C ASN A 19 -3.87 -3.70 -1.84
N LEU A 20 -3.70 -2.76 -2.77
CA LEU A 20 -3.82 -1.33 -2.49
C LEU A 20 -5.23 -0.96 -1.97
N LEU A 21 -6.28 -1.50 -2.61
CA LEU A 21 -7.66 -1.29 -2.19
C LEU A 21 -7.93 -1.86 -0.80
N ILE A 22 -7.41 -3.06 -0.49
CA ILE A 22 -7.54 -3.66 0.84
C ILE A 22 -6.86 -2.78 1.90
N VAL A 23 -5.63 -2.34 1.64
CA VAL A 23 -4.89 -1.48 2.57
C VAL A 23 -5.59 -0.12 2.76
N LEU A 24 -6.14 0.44 1.68
CA LEU A 24 -6.94 1.67 1.75
C LEU A 24 -8.24 1.48 2.54
N ALA A 25 -8.94 0.36 2.34
CA ALA A 25 -10.15 0.05 3.10
C ALA A 25 -9.84 -0.06 4.60
N VAL A 26 -8.76 -0.75 4.97
CA VAL A 26 -8.30 -0.86 6.36
C VAL A 26 -7.94 0.51 6.96
N PHE A 27 -7.34 1.38 6.16
CA PHE A 27 -7.05 2.76 6.59
C PHE A 27 -8.33 3.55 6.87
N ILE A 28 -9.30 3.52 5.94
CA ILE A 28 -10.57 4.24 6.09
C ILE A 28 -11.36 3.70 7.28
N THR A 29 -11.44 2.38 7.47
CA THR A 29 -12.13 1.78 8.62
C THR A 29 -11.44 2.13 9.94
N SER A 30 -10.11 2.14 9.98
CA SER A 30 -9.36 2.55 11.18
C SER A 30 -9.59 4.02 11.51
N CYS A 31 -9.57 4.91 10.51
CA CYS A 31 -9.90 6.33 10.69
C CYS A 31 -11.34 6.53 11.18
N TYR A 32 -12.30 5.80 10.62
CA TYR A 32 -13.69 5.85 11.05
C TYR A 32 -13.86 5.35 12.49
N GLN A 33 -13.24 4.22 12.84
CA GLN A 33 -13.31 3.67 14.20
C GLN A 33 -12.62 4.58 15.22
N LEU A 34 -11.50 5.21 14.84
CA LEU A 34 -10.80 6.19 15.67
C LEU A 34 -11.69 7.41 15.95
N LEU A 35 -12.40 7.90 14.94
CA LEU A 35 -13.31 9.04 15.08
C LEU A 35 -14.59 8.69 15.85
N ALA A 36 -15.17 7.52 15.60
CA ALA A 36 -16.46 7.10 16.17
C ALA A 36 -16.36 6.57 17.60
N ASN A 37 -15.27 5.87 17.95
CA ASN A 37 -15.07 5.33 19.30
C ASN A 37 -14.12 6.17 20.17
N GLU A 38 -13.47 7.20 19.61
CA GLU A 38 -12.46 8.05 20.27
C GLU A 38 -11.35 7.26 20.98
N ASN A 39 -11.10 6.02 20.56
CA ASN A 39 -10.16 5.13 21.21
C ASN A 39 -8.85 5.07 20.42
N LEU A 40 -7.77 5.55 21.05
CA LEU A 40 -6.41 5.57 20.51
C LEU A 40 -5.90 4.19 20.05
N THR A 41 -6.51 3.09 20.52
CA THR A 41 -6.18 1.74 20.08
C THR A 41 -6.33 1.58 18.55
N PHE A 42 -7.29 2.27 17.93
CA PHE A 42 -7.49 2.23 16.48
C PHE A 42 -6.39 2.95 15.69
N ALA A 43 -5.58 3.81 16.32
CA ALA A 43 -4.41 4.42 15.70
C ALA A 43 -3.30 3.39 15.39
N SER A 44 -3.28 2.25 16.10
CA SER A 44 -2.35 1.16 15.80
C SER A 44 -2.60 0.53 14.41
N GLY A 45 -3.86 0.47 13.98
CA GLY A 45 -4.24 0.02 12.63
C GLY A 45 -3.71 0.95 11.55
N ILE A 46 -3.69 2.26 11.80
CA ILE A 46 -3.07 3.25 10.91
C ILE A 46 -1.56 3.02 10.82
N LEU A 47 -0.90 2.75 11.96
CA LEU A 47 0.54 2.50 12.00
C LEU A 47 0.92 1.22 11.23
N PHE A 48 0.06 0.20 11.26
CA PHE A 48 0.22 -1.01 10.46
C PHE A 48 0.13 -0.75 8.95
N VAL A 49 -0.74 0.17 8.51
CA VAL A 49 -0.90 0.56 7.09
C VAL A 49 0.33 1.32 6.55
N VAL A 50 1.08 2.02 7.40
CA VAL A 50 2.26 2.80 6.96
C VAL A 50 3.35 1.91 6.37
N LEU A 51 3.61 0.75 6.96
CA LEU A 51 4.64 -0.19 6.50
C LEU A 51 4.45 -0.65 5.04
N PRO A 52 3.30 -1.24 4.64
CA PRO A 52 3.06 -1.62 3.26
C PRO A 52 2.98 -0.40 2.33
N THR A 53 2.51 0.75 2.81
CA THR A 53 2.48 2.00 2.01
C THR A 53 3.88 2.44 1.59
N ILE A 54 4.87 2.36 2.48
CA ILE A 54 6.26 2.68 2.14
C ILE A 54 6.80 1.70 1.10
N VAL A 55 6.51 0.40 1.24
CA VAL A 55 6.94 -0.63 0.28
C VAL A 55 6.31 -0.39 -1.09
N PHE A 56 5.01 -0.05 -1.14
CA PHE A 56 4.32 0.30 -2.38
C PHE A 56 4.92 1.55 -3.03
N ALA A 57 5.14 2.62 -2.26
CA ALA A 57 5.75 3.84 -2.77
C ALA A 57 7.14 3.58 -3.37
N ARG A 58 7.98 2.80 -2.70
CA ARG A 58 9.31 2.40 -3.21
C ARG A 58 9.22 1.52 -4.45
N SER A 59 8.24 0.61 -4.52
CA SER A 59 8.03 -0.22 -5.71
C SER A 59 7.54 0.59 -6.92
N SER A 60 6.69 1.60 -6.68
CA SER A 60 6.17 2.49 -7.73
C SER A 60 7.28 3.37 -8.30
N ASP A 61 8.13 3.94 -7.45
CA ASP A 61 9.30 4.73 -7.88
C ASP A 61 10.28 3.86 -8.69
N TYR A 62 10.51 2.61 -8.27
CA TYR A 62 11.34 1.66 -9.01
C TYR A 62 10.75 1.30 -10.38
N LYS A 63 9.43 1.05 -10.46
CA LYS A 63 8.74 0.82 -11.74
C LYS A 63 8.91 2.03 -12.67
N ARG A 64 8.68 3.24 -12.16
CA ARG A 64 8.82 4.48 -12.95
C ARG A 64 10.25 4.68 -13.45
N LYS A 65 11.25 4.37 -12.63
CA LYS A 65 12.66 4.63 -12.93
C LYS A 65 13.31 3.58 -13.85
N TYR A 66 12.88 2.32 -13.79
CA TYR A 66 13.57 1.22 -14.48
C TYR A 66 12.72 0.45 -15.50
N LEU A 67 11.39 0.50 -15.40
CA LEU A 67 10.49 -0.27 -16.27
C LEU A 67 9.69 0.62 -17.24
N SER A 68 9.59 1.92 -16.98
CA SER A 68 8.90 2.88 -17.85
C SER A 68 9.70 3.34 -19.09
N THR A 69 11.00 3.05 -19.17
CA THR A 69 11.87 3.47 -20.29
C THR A 69 11.69 2.62 -21.55
N ASN A 70 10.88 1.56 -21.51
CA ASN A 70 10.72 0.61 -22.61
C ASN A 70 9.26 0.40 -23.07
N SER A 71 8.37 1.37 -22.80
CA SER A 71 7.02 1.39 -23.42
C SER A 71 6.98 2.32 -24.62
#